data_AF-A0A2I0SL12-F1
#
_entry.id   AF-A0A2I0SL12-F1
#
_cell.length_a   1.000
_cell.length_b   1.000
_cell.length_c   1.000
_cell.angle_alpha   90.00
_cell.angle_beta   90.00
_cell.angle_gamma   90.00
#
_symmetry.space_group_name_H-M   'P 1'
#
loop_
_entity.id
_entity.type
_entity.pdbx_description
1 polymer ?
#
loop_
_entity_poly.entity_id
_entity_poly.type
_entity_poly.pdbx_seq_one_letter_code
_entity_poly.pdbx_strand_id
1 'polypeptide(L)'
;MRSEPPADRAAPAHPSSPAPAASSGSPAPAISAAGLSLVRDHTVYSCVMGSRAFGLATDTSDTDVRGVFLAPTPLFWRFEKPPTHVEGPEPEQFSWELERFCSLALRSNPNILECLHSPLVEHVDDTGRELLALRGAFLSRQAHETFARYALGQRKKLEADVRTHGAPRWKHAMHLLRLLTSSRDLLRTGSLTIDVGEQREPLLAVKRGEVSWDEVDRRMVRLAAETDEAAAGSPLPPEPDHARVEDFLVRVRRASALRDAVGDR
;
A
#
# COMPACT_ATOMS: atom_id res chain seq x y z
N MET A 1 21.83 -44.53 -5.83
CA MET A 1 21.77 -43.13 -6.28
C MET A 1 20.30 -42.75 -6.44
N ARG A 2 19.66 -42.28 -5.36
CA ARG A 2 18.27 -41.82 -5.38
C ARG A 2 18.32 -40.31 -5.19
N SER A 3 17.80 -39.56 -6.16
CA SER A 3 17.77 -38.11 -6.17
C SER A 3 16.57 -37.62 -5.37
N GLU A 4 16.82 -36.82 -4.34
CA GLU A 4 15.79 -36.05 -3.62
C GLU A 4 15.40 -34.79 -4.43
N PRO A 5 14.12 -34.35 -4.38
CA PRO A 5 13.71 -33.07 -4.95
C PRO A 5 14.01 -31.91 -3.99
N PRO A 6 14.17 -30.66 -4.48
CA PRO A 6 14.58 -29.55 -3.63
C PRO A 6 13.42 -29.04 -2.76
N ALA A 7 13.77 -28.69 -1.53
CA ALA A 7 12.88 -28.13 -0.52
C ALA A 7 12.31 -26.76 -0.95
N ASP A 8 10.99 -26.67 -0.92
CA ASP A 8 10.21 -25.45 -1.15
C ASP A 8 10.47 -24.44 -0.02
N ARG A 9 11.12 -23.31 -0.35
CA ARG A 9 11.37 -22.21 0.59
C ARG A 9 10.10 -21.38 0.72
N ALA A 10 9.35 -21.61 1.80
CA ALA A 10 8.22 -20.78 2.18
C ALA A 10 8.62 -19.31 2.34
N ALA A 11 8.03 -18.43 1.52
CA ALA A 11 8.15 -16.98 1.61
C ALA A 11 7.23 -16.42 2.72
N PRO A 12 7.60 -15.33 3.40
CA PRO A 12 6.87 -14.83 4.57
C PRO A 12 5.52 -14.22 4.19
N ALA A 13 4.51 -14.47 5.03
CA ALA A 13 3.17 -13.93 4.89
C ALA A 13 3.16 -12.39 4.93
N HIS A 14 2.60 -11.76 3.90
CA HIS A 14 2.30 -10.33 3.91
C HIS A 14 1.07 -10.06 4.81
N PRO A 15 1.12 -9.07 5.72
CA PRO A 15 -0.03 -8.74 6.55
C PRO A 15 -1.15 -8.20 5.65
N SER A 16 -2.27 -8.92 5.66
CA SER A 16 -3.54 -8.44 5.14
C SER A 16 -4.00 -7.30 6.05
N SER A 17 -4.31 -6.11 5.54
CA SER A 17 -5.00 -5.08 6.33
C SER A 17 -6.30 -5.65 6.90
N PRO A 18 -6.51 -5.63 8.23
CA PRO A 18 -7.83 -5.67 8.81
C PRO A 18 -8.25 -4.25 9.21
N ALA A 19 -9.48 -3.86 8.87
CA ALA A 19 -10.17 -2.87 9.71
C ALA A 19 -10.37 -3.50 11.11
N PRO A 20 -10.20 -2.76 12.22
CA PRO A 20 -10.15 -3.37 13.54
C PRO A 20 -11.54 -3.85 13.97
N ALA A 21 -11.65 -5.16 14.24
CA ALA A 21 -12.73 -5.71 15.05
C ALA A 21 -12.27 -5.71 16.51
N ALA A 22 -13.01 -5.02 17.38
CA ALA A 22 -12.78 -5.01 18.81
C ALA A 22 -13.10 -6.38 19.43
N SER A 23 -12.12 -7.02 20.07
CA SER A 23 -12.33 -8.06 21.10
C SER A 23 -11.02 -8.41 21.84
N SER A 24 -11.00 -8.00 23.11
CA SER A 24 -10.40 -8.62 24.31
C SER A 24 -9.10 -9.44 24.22
N GLY A 25 -8.08 -8.97 24.94
CA GLY A 25 -7.27 -9.88 25.78
C GLY A 25 -5.77 -9.99 25.51
N SER A 26 -5.05 -8.90 25.21
CA SER A 26 -3.61 -8.70 25.48
C SER A 26 -3.27 -7.22 25.23
N PRO A 27 -2.41 -6.56 26.03
CA PRO A 27 -2.08 -5.16 25.77
C PRO A 27 -1.42 -5.05 24.39
N ALA A 28 -1.98 -4.23 23.52
CA ALA A 28 -1.32 -3.79 22.28
C ALA A 28 0.09 -3.31 22.65
N PRO A 29 1.13 -3.60 21.84
CA PRO A 29 2.47 -3.10 22.13
C PRO A 29 2.36 -1.59 22.30
N ALA A 30 2.74 -1.09 23.49
CA ALA A 30 2.64 0.32 23.80
C ALA A 30 3.37 1.10 22.73
N ILE A 31 2.66 2.00 22.06
CA ILE A 31 3.23 2.89 21.05
C ILE A 31 4.41 3.60 21.72
N SER A 32 5.63 3.34 21.26
CA SER A 32 6.82 3.93 21.86
C SER A 32 6.77 5.45 21.68
N ALA A 33 6.91 6.21 22.77
CA ALA A 33 6.95 7.66 22.73
C ALA A 33 8.00 8.19 21.73
N ALA A 34 9.10 7.44 21.54
CA ALA A 34 10.13 7.76 20.55
C ALA A 34 9.65 7.56 19.09
N GLY A 35 8.76 6.60 18.84
CA GLY A 35 8.13 6.44 17.52
C GLY A 35 7.20 7.60 17.19
N LEU A 36 6.40 8.06 18.17
CA LEU A 36 5.50 9.19 17.98
C LEU A 36 6.24 10.51 17.72
N SER A 37 7.39 10.73 18.37
CA SER A 37 8.22 11.90 18.05
C SER A 37 8.79 11.83 16.64
N LEU A 38 9.17 10.64 16.15
CA LEU A 38 9.62 10.48 14.76
C LEU A 38 8.53 10.89 13.75
N VAL A 39 7.30 10.45 13.96
CA VAL A 39 6.17 10.84 13.10
C VAL A 39 5.92 12.34 13.20
N ARG A 40 5.82 12.90 14.41
CA ARG A 40 5.51 14.32 14.59
C ARG A 40 6.57 15.25 14.01
N ASP A 41 7.85 14.95 14.23
CA ASP A 41 8.94 15.89 14.00
C ASP A 41 9.68 15.63 12.67
N HIS A 42 9.50 14.45 12.06
CA HIS A 42 10.23 14.02 10.86
C HIS A 42 9.36 13.47 9.73
N THR A 43 8.04 13.70 9.75
CA THR A 43 7.18 13.40 8.59
C THR A 43 7.58 14.27 7.40
N VAL A 44 7.87 13.63 6.27
CA VAL A 44 8.21 14.30 4.99
C VAL A 44 7.02 14.33 4.03
N TYR A 45 6.10 13.38 4.19
CA TYR A 45 4.90 13.24 3.37
C TYR A 45 3.77 12.60 4.17
N SER A 46 2.56 13.13 4.09
CA SER A 46 1.35 12.44 4.53
C SER A 46 0.17 12.73 3.61
N CYS A 47 -0.74 11.75 3.51
CA CYS A 47 -1.94 11.84 2.70
C CYS A 47 -3.12 11.12 3.35
N VAL A 48 -4.32 11.55 3.00
CA VAL A 48 -5.54 10.81 3.27
C VAL A 48 -5.62 9.64 2.30
N MET A 49 -6.01 8.48 2.81
CA MET A 49 -6.21 7.24 2.08
C MET A 49 -7.62 6.68 2.32
N GLY A 50 -7.87 5.46 1.83
CA GLY A 50 -9.13 4.77 2.03
C GLY A 50 -10.27 5.37 1.20
N SER A 51 -11.49 5.25 1.72
CA SER A 51 -12.70 5.59 0.96
C SER A 51 -12.72 7.03 0.44
N ARG A 52 -12.14 7.99 1.16
CA ARG A 52 -12.02 9.39 0.72
C ARG A 52 -11.12 9.54 -0.50
N ALA A 53 -9.92 8.98 -0.45
CA ALA A 53 -8.96 9.06 -1.55
C ALA A 53 -9.44 8.30 -2.81
N PHE A 54 -10.25 7.25 -2.62
CA PHE A 54 -10.83 6.48 -3.71
C PHE A 54 -12.15 7.06 -4.26
N GLY A 55 -12.67 8.17 -3.74
CA GLY A 55 -13.97 8.71 -4.17
C GLY A 55 -15.19 7.88 -3.69
N LEU A 56 -15.00 6.97 -2.75
CA LEU A 56 -16.00 6.03 -2.20
C LEU A 56 -16.54 6.45 -0.83
N ALA A 57 -16.17 7.63 -0.33
CA ALA A 57 -16.61 8.13 0.96
C ALA A 57 -18.15 8.31 1.02
N THR A 58 -18.66 8.03 2.21
CA THR A 58 -20.04 8.24 2.67
C THR A 58 -19.99 9.02 3.99
N ASP A 59 -21.12 9.52 4.49
CA ASP A 59 -21.18 10.34 5.72
C ASP A 59 -20.57 9.66 6.96
N THR A 60 -20.55 8.33 6.97
CA THR A 60 -19.99 7.50 8.05
C THR A 60 -18.55 7.06 7.83
N SER A 61 -17.87 7.58 6.80
CA SER A 61 -16.50 7.15 6.48
C SER A 61 -15.48 7.73 7.47
N ASP A 62 -14.52 6.90 7.85
CA ASP A 62 -13.30 7.24 8.58
C ASP A 62 -12.26 7.92 7.68
N THR A 63 -11.33 8.63 8.31
CA THR A 63 -10.21 9.30 7.61
C THR A 63 -8.94 8.52 7.93
N ASP A 64 -8.60 7.57 7.07
CA ASP A 64 -7.29 6.91 7.12
C ASP A 64 -6.21 7.89 6.70
N VAL A 65 -5.21 8.11 7.55
CA VAL A 65 -4.05 8.94 7.22
C VAL A 65 -2.81 8.06 7.12
N ARG A 66 -2.04 8.25 6.05
CA ARG A 66 -0.83 7.49 5.75
C ARG A 66 0.34 8.44 5.61
N GLY A 67 1.40 8.19 6.38
CA GLY A 67 2.58 9.04 6.45
C GLY A 67 3.87 8.35 6.02
N VAL A 68 4.87 9.16 5.75
CA VAL A 68 6.26 8.76 5.54
C VAL A 68 7.12 9.68 6.38
N PHE A 69 7.90 9.10 7.29
CA PHE A 69 8.86 9.84 8.10
C PHE A 69 10.30 9.49 7.72
N LEU A 70 11.17 10.49 7.76
CA LEU A 70 12.60 10.31 7.57
C LEU A 70 13.27 10.19 8.93
N ALA A 71 13.53 8.96 9.38
CA ALA A 71 14.28 8.77 10.61
C ALA A 71 15.67 9.45 10.50
N PRO A 72 16.09 10.24 11.51
CA PRO A 72 17.40 10.86 11.52
C PRO A 72 18.51 9.84 11.28
N THR A 73 19.37 10.13 10.32
CA THR A 73 20.36 9.17 9.82
C THR A 73 21.30 8.64 10.91
N PRO A 74 21.76 9.45 11.89
CA PRO A 74 22.57 8.94 13.00
C PRO A 74 21.92 7.84 13.85
N LEU A 75 20.58 7.74 13.87
CA LEU A 75 19.88 6.65 14.58
C LEU A 75 20.22 5.28 13.99
N PHE A 76 20.55 5.19 12.70
CA PHE A 76 20.92 3.93 12.07
C PHE A 76 22.33 3.45 12.45
N TRP A 77 23.17 4.30 13.05
CA TRP A 77 24.49 3.89 13.56
C TRP A 77 24.43 3.24 14.94
N ARG A 78 23.30 3.36 15.63
CA ARG A 78 23.07 2.75 16.95
C ARG A 78 22.82 1.23 16.82
N PHE A 79 22.97 0.49 17.92
CA PHE A 79 22.63 -0.93 17.97
C PHE A 79 21.12 -1.15 17.76
N GLU A 80 20.29 -0.36 18.44
CA GLU A 80 18.86 -0.31 18.20
C GLU A 80 18.57 0.56 16.98
N LYS A 81 17.92 -0.02 15.98
CA LYS A 81 17.54 0.68 14.75
C LYS A 81 16.22 1.42 14.95
N PRO A 82 16.00 2.54 14.25
CA PRO A 82 14.70 3.20 14.30
C PRO A 82 13.59 2.25 13.81
N PRO A 83 12.35 2.45 14.30
CA PRO A 83 11.22 1.64 13.85
C PRO A 83 11.01 1.81 12.34
N THR A 84 10.65 0.73 11.66
CA THR A 84 10.39 0.75 10.20
C THR A 84 8.99 1.30 9.86
N HIS A 85 8.13 1.41 10.86
CA HIS A 85 6.80 1.99 10.80
C HIS A 85 6.33 2.37 12.21
N VAL A 86 5.33 3.25 12.29
CA VAL A 86 4.70 3.68 13.54
C VAL A 86 3.19 3.75 13.31
N GLU A 87 2.43 3.17 14.24
CA GLU A 87 0.98 3.35 14.35
C GLU A 87 0.71 4.51 15.32
N GLY A 88 -0.23 5.40 14.98
CA GLY A 88 -0.50 6.62 15.73
C GLY A 88 0.17 7.88 15.16
N PRO A 89 0.03 9.04 15.83
CA PRO A 89 -0.56 9.23 17.17
C PRO A 89 -2.07 8.99 17.27
N GLU A 90 -2.83 9.21 16.20
CA GLU A 90 -4.27 8.91 16.17
C GLU A 90 -4.54 7.48 15.68
N PRO A 91 -5.64 6.81 16.08
CA PRO A 91 -5.93 5.42 15.72
C PRO A 91 -5.93 5.14 14.20
N GLU A 92 -6.30 6.12 13.39
CA GLU A 92 -6.39 6.02 11.93
C GLU A 92 -5.08 6.41 11.21
N GLN A 93 -4.03 6.76 11.95
CA GLN A 93 -2.72 7.14 11.43
C GLN A 93 -1.73 5.97 11.40
N PHE A 94 -1.08 5.81 10.25
CA PHE A 94 -0.01 4.83 10.06
C PHE A 94 1.09 5.45 9.21
N SER A 95 2.34 5.41 9.69
CA SER A 95 3.47 6.00 8.98
C SER A 95 4.59 5.00 8.77
N TRP A 96 5.19 4.99 7.59
CA TRP A 96 6.39 4.20 7.29
C TRP A 96 7.64 5.04 7.40
N GLU A 97 8.74 4.40 7.79
CA GLU A 97 10.07 4.98 7.59
C GLU A 97 10.38 5.03 6.08
N LEU A 98 11.04 6.10 5.61
CA LEU A 98 11.27 6.39 4.18
C LEU A 98 11.91 5.23 3.38
N GLU A 99 12.95 4.59 3.91
CA GLU A 99 13.60 3.45 3.26
C GLU A 99 12.68 2.25 3.17
N ARG A 100 11.91 2.00 4.25
CA ARG A 100 10.89 0.95 4.25
C ARG A 100 9.82 1.23 3.21
N PHE A 101 9.35 2.46 3.11
CA PHE A 101 8.36 2.90 2.13
C PHE A 101 8.87 2.69 0.70
N CYS A 102 10.07 3.19 0.37
CA CYS A 102 10.70 3.02 -0.94
C CYS A 102 10.90 1.53 -1.28
N SER A 103 11.38 0.73 -0.33
CA SER A 103 11.60 -0.70 -0.51
C SER A 103 10.31 -1.49 -0.78
N LEU A 104 9.17 -1.03 -0.26
CA LEU A 104 7.87 -1.63 -0.54
C LEU A 104 7.30 -1.15 -1.88
N ALA A 105 7.49 0.13 -2.22
CA ALA A 105 7.11 0.70 -3.50
C ALA A 105 7.83 0.00 -4.67
N LEU A 106 9.15 -0.24 -4.55
CA LEU A 106 9.94 -1.00 -5.53
C LEU A 106 9.45 -2.45 -5.69
N ARG A 107 8.73 -3.01 -4.72
CA ARG A 107 8.09 -4.34 -4.83
C ARG A 107 6.65 -4.27 -5.33
N SER A 108 6.25 -3.13 -5.87
CA SER A 108 4.89 -2.83 -6.34
C SER A 108 3.81 -3.08 -5.28
N ASN A 109 4.09 -2.78 -4.00
CA ASN A 109 3.08 -2.91 -2.95
C ASN A 109 1.90 -1.95 -3.21
N PRO A 110 0.65 -2.45 -3.35
CA PRO A 110 -0.46 -1.60 -3.76
C PRO A 110 -0.74 -0.44 -2.81
N ASN A 111 -0.71 -0.68 -1.50
CA ASN A 111 -1.00 0.37 -0.51
C ASN A 111 0.00 1.52 -0.62
N ILE A 112 1.27 1.20 -0.87
CA ILE A 112 2.35 2.19 -1.00
C ILE A 112 2.25 2.95 -2.32
N LEU A 113 2.02 2.24 -3.42
CA LEU A 113 1.82 2.88 -4.72
C LEU A 113 0.60 3.79 -4.71
N GLU A 114 -0.50 3.36 -4.09
CA GLU A 114 -1.70 4.20 -3.94
C GLU A 114 -1.43 5.43 -3.07
N CYS A 115 -0.64 5.31 -1.98
CA CYS A 115 -0.23 6.47 -1.18
C CYS A 115 0.53 7.51 -2.03
N LEU A 116 1.44 7.08 -2.91
CA LEU A 116 2.17 7.99 -3.81
C LEU A 116 1.28 8.72 -4.83
N HIS A 117 0.07 8.22 -5.06
CA HIS A 117 -0.88 8.72 -6.05
C HIS A 117 -2.15 9.28 -5.41
N SER A 118 -2.16 9.48 -4.08
CA SER A 118 -3.30 10.10 -3.41
C SER A 118 -3.49 11.54 -3.85
N PRO A 119 -4.71 11.96 -4.24
CA PRO A 119 -4.99 13.36 -4.54
C PRO A 119 -5.13 14.22 -3.26
N LEU A 120 -5.23 13.60 -2.09
CA LEU A 120 -5.49 14.26 -0.81
C LEU A 120 -4.22 14.33 0.04
N VAL A 121 -3.28 15.20 -0.35
CA VAL A 121 -2.04 15.44 0.40
C VAL A 121 -2.34 16.32 1.61
N GLU A 122 -1.98 15.87 2.81
CA GLU A 122 -2.10 16.65 4.05
C GLU A 122 -0.82 17.42 4.37
N HIS A 123 0.33 16.77 4.18
CA HIS A 123 1.63 17.37 4.42
C HIS A 123 2.64 16.93 3.36
N VAL A 124 3.49 17.86 2.92
CA VAL A 124 4.63 17.56 2.05
C VAL A 124 5.73 18.61 2.21
N ASP A 125 6.93 18.18 2.59
CA ASP A 125 8.14 19.01 2.62
C ASP A 125 8.93 18.89 1.30
N ASP A 126 10.15 19.44 1.24
CA ASP A 126 11.00 19.31 0.04
C ASP A 126 11.39 17.86 -0.26
N THR A 127 11.64 17.06 0.79
CA THR A 127 11.98 15.63 0.65
C THR A 127 10.79 14.84 0.11
N GLY A 128 9.58 15.11 0.62
CA GLY A 128 8.33 14.53 0.16
C GLY A 128 8.00 14.93 -1.27
N ARG A 129 8.24 16.19 -1.67
CA ARG A 129 8.08 16.64 -3.06
C ARG A 129 8.97 15.84 -4.01
N GLU A 130 10.22 15.61 -3.62
CA GLU A 130 11.14 14.80 -4.41
C GLU A 130 10.70 13.32 -4.48
N LEU A 131 10.24 12.73 -3.36
CA LEU A 131 9.65 11.39 -3.34
C LEU A 131 8.46 11.27 -4.30
N LEU A 132 7.54 12.24 -4.29
CA LEU A 132 6.37 12.23 -5.19
C LEU A 132 6.77 12.40 -6.66
N ALA A 133 7.81 13.18 -6.95
CA ALA A 133 8.37 13.30 -8.29
C ALA A 133 8.97 11.98 -8.81
N LEU A 134 9.29 11.03 -7.91
CA LEU A 134 9.76 9.69 -8.24
C LEU A 134 8.63 8.67 -8.43
N ARG A 135 7.35 9.03 -8.31
CA ARG A 135 6.24 8.06 -8.40
C ARG A 135 6.31 7.12 -9.61
N GLY A 136 6.72 7.64 -10.77
CA GLY A 136 6.87 6.86 -12.00
C GLY A 136 8.06 5.89 -11.99
N ALA A 137 9.09 6.18 -11.20
CA ALA A 137 10.26 5.30 -11.02
C ALA A 137 9.89 3.99 -10.30
N PHE A 138 8.81 3.98 -9.52
CA PHE A 138 8.33 2.78 -8.82
C PHE A 138 7.41 1.90 -9.67
N LEU A 139 6.87 2.40 -10.78
CA LEU A 139 5.90 1.68 -11.61
C LEU A 139 6.62 0.75 -12.59
N SER A 140 6.19 -0.50 -12.65
CA SER A 140 6.73 -1.50 -13.56
C SER A 140 5.71 -2.62 -13.82
N ARG A 141 6.02 -3.49 -14.78
CA ARG A 141 5.21 -4.69 -15.05
C ARG A 141 5.19 -5.68 -13.89
N GLN A 142 6.10 -5.59 -12.91
CA GLN A 142 6.06 -6.39 -11.68
C GLN A 142 4.77 -6.17 -10.88
N ALA A 143 4.07 -5.04 -11.09
CA ALA A 143 2.74 -4.81 -10.51
C ALA A 143 1.76 -5.92 -10.88
N HIS A 144 1.85 -6.48 -12.09
CA HIS A 144 1.01 -7.61 -12.50
C HIS A 144 1.11 -8.79 -11.53
N GLU A 145 2.33 -9.27 -11.26
CA GLU A 145 2.55 -10.43 -10.40
C GLU A 145 2.12 -10.18 -8.95
N THR A 146 2.39 -8.98 -8.42
CA THR A 146 2.03 -8.62 -7.05
C THR A 146 0.51 -8.52 -6.89
N PHE A 147 -0.17 -7.86 -7.82
CA PHE A 147 -1.62 -7.67 -7.76
C PHE A 147 -2.36 -8.98 -8.06
N ALA A 148 -1.91 -9.79 -9.02
CA ALA A 148 -2.51 -11.09 -9.33
C ALA A 148 -2.43 -12.06 -8.13
N ARG A 149 -1.25 -12.18 -7.50
CA ARG A 149 -1.08 -13.02 -6.28
C ARG A 149 -1.98 -12.54 -5.15
N TYR A 150 -2.06 -11.22 -4.94
CA TYR A 150 -2.92 -10.65 -3.91
C TYR A 150 -4.40 -10.93 -4.19
N ALA A 151 -4.86 -10.70 -5.43
CA ALA A 151 -6.24 -10.87 -5.82
C ALA A 151 -6.71 -12.33 -5.70
N LEU A 152 -5.89 -13.28 -6.14
CA LEU A 152 -6.16 -14.72 -5.99
C LEU A 152 -6.35 -15.12 -4.52
N GLY A 153 -5.48 -14.61 -3.64
CA GLY A 153 -5.58 -14.87 -2.20
C GLY A 153 -6.85 -14.31 -1.56
N GLN A 154 -7.25 -13.08 -1.93
CA GLN A 154 -8.45 -12.44 -1.40
C GLN A 154 -9.74 -13.08 -1.95
N ARG A 155 -9.77 -13.44 -3.23
CA ARG A 155 -10.91 -14.12 -3.84
C ARG A 155 -11.22 -15.45 -3.16
N LYS A 156 -10.19 -16.29 -2.92
CA LYS A 156 -10.35 -17.57 -2.21
C LYS A 156 -10.95 -17.39 -0.80
N LYS A 157 -10.58 -16.31 -0.10
CA LYS A 157 -11.15 -15.98 1.22
C LYS A 157 -12.63 -15.58 1.10
N LEU A 158 -12.99 -14.77 0.10
CA LEU A 158 -14.40 -14.40 -0.14
C LEU A 158 -15.26 -15.61 -0.52
N GLU A 159 -14.76 -16.51 -1.37
CA GLU A 159 -15.44 -17.76 -1.71
C GLU A 159 -15.65 -18.64 -0.48
N ALA A 160 -14.67 -18.71 0.43
CA ALA A 160 -14.82 -19.42 1.69
C ALA A 160 -15.88 -18.78 2.58
N ASP A 161 -15.87 -17.45 2.72
CA ASP A 161 -16.88 -16.70 3.47
C ASP A 161 -18.29 -16.99 2.91
N VAL A 162 -18.47 -17.02 1.59
CA VAL A 162 -19.75 -17.37 0.94
C VAL A 162 -20.19 -18.80 1.25
N ARG A 163 -19.28 -19.78 1.17
CA ARG A 163 -19.63 -21.17 1.50
C ARG A 163 -20.03 -21.36 2.96
N THR A 164 -19.41 -20.61 3.88
CA THR A 164 -19.64 -20.76 5.32
C THR A 164 -20.82 -19.91 5.81
N HIS A 165 -21.00 -18.71 5.27
CA HIS A 165 -21.94 -17.71 5.79
C HIS A 165 -23.06 -17.33 4.80
N GLY A 166 -23.06 -17.89 3.58
CA GLY A 166 -24.06 -17.62 2.54
C GLY A 166 -23.83 -16.32 1.76
N ALA A 167 -22.95 -15.44 2.22
CA ALA A 167 -22.62 -14.17 1.57
C ALA A 167 -21.15 -13.78 1.82
N PRO A 168 -20.53 -13.02 0.90
CA PRO A 168 -19.18 -12.51 1.12
C PRO A 168 -19.22 -11.32 2.09
N ARG A 169 -18.05 -10.94 2.62
CA ARG A 169 -17.88 -9.60 3.20
C ARG A 169 -17.88 -8.55 2.08
N TRP A 170 -19.03 -7.92 1.83
CA TRP A 170 -19.26 -7.00 0.71
C TRP A 170 -18.25 -5.84 0.61
N LYS A 171 -17.82 -5.27 1.74
CA LYS A 171 -16.75 -4.25 1.76
C LYS A 171 -15.46 -4.78 1.12
N HIS A 172 -15.09 -6.02 1.41
CA HIS A 172 -13.88 -6.65 0.89
C HIS A 172 -14.00 -7.03 -0.58
N ALA A 173 -15.18 -7.52 -1.00
CA ALA A 173 -15.45 -7.80 -2.41
C ALA A 173 -15.35 -6.53 -3.27
N MET A 174 -15.93 -5.41 -2.80
CA MET A 174 -15.82 -4.11 -3.45
C MET A 174 -14.37 -3.60 -3.51
N HIS A 175 -13.60 -3.72 -2.42
CA HIS A 175 -12.18 -3.34 -2.43
C HIS A 175 -11.34 -4.18 -3.41
N LEU A 176 -11.62 -5.47 -3.52
CA LEU A 176 -10.92 -6.33 -4.48
C LEU A 176 -11.22 -5.96 -5.93
N LEU A 177 -12.49 -5.66 -6.27
CA LEU A 177 -12.85 -5.15 -7.59
C LEU A 177 -12.15 -3.83 -7.92
N ARG A 178 -12.11 -2.89 -6.97
CA ARG A 178 -11.40 -1.61 -7.10
C ARG A 178 -9.92 -1.83 -7.40
N LEU A 179 -9.28 -2.70 -6.63
CA LEU A 179 -7.86 -2.99 -6.77
C LEU A 179 -7.53 -3.65 -8.11
N LEU A 180 -8.33 -4.63 -8.55
CA LEU A 180 -8.19 -5.28 -9.85
C LEU A 180 -8.38 -4.28 -11.00
N THR A 181 -9.36 -3.38 -10.88
CA THR A 181 -9.57 -2.29 -11.85
C THR A 181 -8.35 -1.39 -11.95
N SER A 182 -7.81 -0.97 -10.80
CA SER A 182 -6.61 -0.13 -10.74
C SER A 182 -5.39 -0.82 -11.36
N SER A 183 -5.23 -2.13 -11.11
CA SER A 183 -4.15 -2.94 -11.71
C SER A 183 -4.24 -2.99 -13.22
N ARG A 184 -5.43 -3.29 -13.75
CA ARG A 184 -5.68 -3.34 -15.19
C ARG A 184 -5.37 -1.99 -15.83
N ASP A 185 -5.89 -0.91 -15.27
CA ASP A 185 -5.75 0.43 -15.85
C ASP A 185 -4.30 0.91 -15.77
N LEU A 186 -3.58 0.60 -14.68
CA LEU A 186 -2.14 0.82 -14.56
C LEU A 186 -1.37 0.11 -15.67
N LEU A 187 -1.62 -1.18 -15.89
CA LEU A 187 -0.91 -1.94 -16.93
C LEU A 187 -1.27 -1.49 -18.35
N ARG A 188 -2.50 -1.03 -18.60
CA ARG A 188 -2.92 -0.52 -19.91
C ARG A 188 -2.37 0.86 -20.23
N THR A 189 -2.30 1.75 -19.24
CA THR A 189 -2.03 3.18 -19.46
C THR A 189 -0.64 3.61 -19.00
N GLY A 190 0.01 2.82 -18.14
CA GLY A 190 1.25 3.20 -17.45
C GLY A 190 1.07 4.23 -16.35
N SER A 191 -0.17 4.59 -15.99
CA SER A 191 -0.48 5.60 -14.98
C SER A 191 -1.38 5.00 -13.89
N LEU A 192 -1.04 5.21 -12.62
CA LEU A 192 -1.88 4.79 -11.51
C LEU A 192 -2.81 5.95 -11.10
N THR A 193 -4.11 5.73 -11.28
CA THR A 193 -5.18 6.61 -10.76
C THR A 193 -5.97 5.82 -9.72
N ILE A 194 -6.15 6.39 -8.53
CA ILE A 194 -6.80 5.68 -7.42
C ILE A 194 -8.26 6.08 -7.19
N ASP A 195 -8.66 7.25 -7.69
CA ASP A 195 -10.07 7.66 -7.69
C ASP A 195 -10.85 6.77 -8.66
N VAL A 196 -12.00 6.28 -8.21
CA VAL A 196 -12.78 5.30 -8.98
C VAL A 196 -13.68 5.94 -10.03
N GLY A 197 -13.89 7.27 -10.00
CA GLY A 197 -14.68 8.02 -10.96
C GLY A 197 -16.06 7.39 -11.23
N GLU A 198 -16.33 7.09 -12.50
CA GLU A 198 -17.59 6.49 -12.96
C GLU A 198 -17.88 5.10 -12.33
N GLN A 199 -16.87 4.41 -11.79
CA GLN A 199 -17.04 3.14 -11.10
C GLN A 199 -17.59 3.28 -9.69
N ARG A 200 -17.78 4.51 -9.17
CA ARG A 200 -18.26 4.76 -7.80
C ARG A 200 -19.56 4.02 -7.50
N GLU A 201 -20.61 4.27 -8.29
CA GLU A 201 -21.92 3.67 -8.02
C GLU A 201 -21.94 2.14 -8.21
N PRO A 202 -21.37 1.58 -9.29
CA PRO A 202 -21.21 0.13 -9.42
C PRO A 202 -20.50 -0.53 -8.23
N LEU A 203 -19.45 0.11 -7.68
CA LEU A 203 -18.73 -0.40 -6.51
C LEU A 203 -19.57 -0.28 -5.23
N LEU A 204 -20.29 0.82 -5.04
CA LEU A 204 -21.17 0.99 -3.88
C LEU A 204 -22.36 0.02 -3.90
N ALA A 205 -22.92 -0.31 -5.07
CA ALA A 205 -23.94 -1.35 -5.20
C ALA A 205 -23.42 -2.72 -4.72
N VAL A 206 -22.16 -3.05 -5.03
CA VAL A 206 -21.50 -4.25 -4.47
C VAL A 206 -21.33 -4.13 -2.95
N LYS A 207 -20.90 -2.98 -2.42
CA LYS A 207 -20.76 -2.74 -0.97
C LYS A 207 -22.09 -2.94 -0.23
N ARG A 208 -23.22 -2.56 -0.85
CA ARG A 208 -24.58 -2.70 -0.31
C ARG A 208 -25.18 -4.10 -0.51
N GLY A 209 -24.51 -4.99 -1.24
CA GLY A 209 -25.00 -6.35 -1.52
C GLY A 209 -26.15 -6.41 -2.53
N GLU A 210 -26.32 -5.37 -3.35
CA GLU A 210 -27.37 -5.29 -4.38
C GLU A 210 -27.05 -6.11 -5.63
N VAL A 211 -25.82 -6.61 -5.72
CA VAL A 211 -25.32 -7.44 -6.82
C VAL A 211 -25.08 -8.85 -6.29
N SER A 212 -25.47 -9.87 -7.05
CA SER A 212 -25.25 -11.26 -6.64
C SER A 212 -23.75 -11.58 -6.57
N TRP A 213 -23.39 -12.54 -5.70
CA TRP A 213 -22.00 -13.02 -5.61
C TRP A 213 -21.49 -13.54 -6.96
N ASP A 214 -22.29 -14.31 -7.70
CA ASP A 214 -21.91 -14.87 -9.00
C ASP A 214 -21.59 -13.78 -10.04
N GLU A 215 -22.27 -12.64 -9.98
CA GLU A 215 -21.97 -11.49 -10.84
C GLU A 215 -20.66 -10.80 -10.39
N VAL A 216 -20.45 -10.62 -9.09
CA VAL A 216 -19.22 -10.06 -8.54
C VAL A 216 -18.00 -10.94 -8.86
N ASP A 217 -18.13 -12.25 -8.71
CA ASP A 217 -17.08 -13.24 -9.02
C ASP A 217 -16.74 -13.23 -10.51
N ARG A 218 -17.75 -13.22 -11.40
CA ARG A 218 -17.54 -13.08 -12.85
C ARG A 218 -16.80 -11.80 -13.21
N ARG A 219 -17.11 -10.68 -12.56
CA ARG A 219 -16.37 -9.41 -12.75
C ARG A 219 -14.92 -9.54 -12.30
N MET A 220 -14.65 -10.18 -11.16
CA MET A 220 -13.28 -10.41 -10.68
C MET A 220 -12.48 -11.28 -11.66
N VAL A 221 -13.07 -12.37 -12.17
CA VAL A 221 -12.44 -13.24 -13.18
C VAL A 221 -12.12 -12.46 -14.45
N ARG A 222 -13.08 -11.69 -14.95
CA ARG A 222 -12.90 -10.88 -16.16
C ARG A 222 -11.79 -9.84 -15.98
N LEU A 223 -11.79 -9.10 -14.87
CA LEU A 223 -10.76 -8.10 -14.58
C LEU A 223 -9.36 -8.74 -14.45
N ALA A 224 -9.26 -9.94 -13.86
CA ALA A 224 -8.00 -10.66 -13.79
C ALA A 224 -7.48 -11.02 -15.19
N ALA A 225 -8.35 -11.56 -16.06
CA ALA A 225 -7.98 -11.86 -17.45
C ALA A 225 -7.58 -10.59 -18.24
N GLU A 226 -8.33 -9.50 -18.11
CA GLU A 226 -7.99 -8.21 -18.73
C GLU A 226 -6.64 -7.66 -18.21
N THR A 227 -6.30 -7.94 -16.96
CA THR A 227 -5.01 -7.57 -16.35
C THR A 227 -3.87 -8.40 -16.96
N ASP A 228 -4.07 -9.71 -17.13
CA ASP A 228 -3.10 -10.61 -17.76
C ASP A 228 -2.83 -10.20 -19.22
N GLU A 229 -3.89 -9.89 -19.98
CA GLU A 229 -3.79 -9.39 -21.35
C GLU A 229 -3.04 -8.04 -21.42
N ALA A 230 -3.35 -7.12 -20.51
CA ALA A 230 -2.71 -5.82 -20.44
C ALA A 230 -1.21 -5.91 -20.12
N ALA A 231 -0.79 -6.89 -19.32
CA ALA A 231 0.61 -7.08 -18.95
C ALA A 231 1.52 -7.32 -20.18
N ALA A 232 1.02 -8.03 -21.19
CA ALA A 232 1.77 -8.37 -22.40
C ALA A 232 2.10 -7.14 -23.26
N GLY A 233 1.18 -6.18 -23.35
CA GLY A 233 1.31 -4.96 -24.15
C GLY A 233 1.59 -3.68 -23.34
N SER A 234 1.92 -3.82 -22.06
CA SER A 234 2.03 -2.68 -21.15
C SER A 234 3.15 -1.70 -21.54
N PRO A 235 2.93 -0.37 -21.44
CA PRO A 235 3.97 0.63 -21.67
C PRO A 235 4.96 0.74 -20.48
N LEU A 236 4.69 0.06 -19.36
CA LEU A 236 5.55 0.09 -18.18
C LEU A 236 6.87 -0.67 -18.42
N PRO A 237 7.97 -0.23 -17.80
CA PRO A 237 9.22 -0.97 -17.86
C PRO A 237 9.08 -2.36 -17.21
N PRO A 238 9.93 -3.34 -17.56
CA PRO A 238 9.95 -4.65 -16.92
C PRO A 238 10.16 -4.57 -15.40
N GLU A 239 11.01 -3.66 -14.94
CA GLU A 239 11.40 -3.48 -13.54
C GLU A 239 11.34 -2.00 -13.16
N PRO A 240 11.18 -1.66 -11.87
CA PRO A 240 11.23 -0.27 -11.43
C PRO A 240 12.66 0.27 -11.49
N ASP A 241 12.80 1.60 -11.50
CA ASP A 241 14.09 2.27 -11.55
C ASP A 241 14.75 2.31 -10.16
N HIS A 242 15.36 1.18 -9.80
CA HIS A 242 16.07 1.00 -8.54
C HIS A 242 17.18 2.05 -8.33
N ALA A 243 17.95 2.36 -9.39
CA ALA A 243 19.09 3.26 -9.31
C ALA A 243 18.65 4.68 -8.93
N ARG A 244 17.57 5.18 -9.54
CA ARG A 244 17.05 6.52 -9.25
C ARG A 244 16.45 6.62 -7.86
N VAL A 245 15.77 5.58 -7.38
CA VAL A 245 15.22 5.54 -6.01
C VAL A 245 16.34 5.42 -4.97
N GLU A 246 17.38 4.64 -5.24
CA GLU A 246 18.53 4.50 -4.35
C GLU A 246 19.36 5.80 -4.27
N ASP A 247 19.61 6.47 -5.39
CA ASP A 247 20.28 7.79 -5.40
C ASP A 247 19.55 8.80 -4.51
N PHE A 248 18.22 8.88 -4.66
CA PHE A 248 17.37 9.72 -3.81
C PHE A 248 17.55 9.39 -2.33
N LEU A 249 17.43 8.10 -1.96
CA LEU A 249 17.55 7.69 -0.57
C LEU A 249 18.94 8.04 0.00
N VAL A 250 20.01 7.77 -0.75
CA VAL A 250 21.39 8.09 -0.34
C VAL A 250 21.58 9.59 -0.13
N ARG A 251 21.09 10.44 -1.04
CA ARG A 251 21.19 11.90 -0.90
C ARG A 251 20.41 12.41 0.30
N VAL A 252 19.18 11.94 0.50
CA VAL A 252 18.35 12.32 1.64
C VAL A 252 18.99 11.92 2.96
N ARG A 253 19.54 10.70 3.06
CA ARG A 253 20.27 10.24 4.25
C ARG A 253 21.51 11.09 4.53
N ARG A 254 22.32 11.41 3.51
CA ARG A 254 23.48 12.31 3.66
C ARG A 254 23.06 13.68 4.17
N ALA A 255 22.01 14.26 3.60
CA ALA A 255 21.49 15.56 4.03
C ALA A 255 20.94 15.53 5.47
N SER A 256 20.28 14.44 5.87
CA SER A 256 19.81 14.24 7.25
C SER A 256 20.98 14.15 8.24
N ALA A 257 22.03 13.39 7.92
CA ALA A 257 23.21 13.27 8.78
C ALA A 257 23.93 14.62 9.03
N LEU A 258 23.90 15.52 8.05
CA LEU A 258 24.50 16.86 8.18
C LEU A 258 23.64 17.82 9.02
N ARG A 259 22.31 17.66 9.04
CA ARG A 259 21.40 18.53 9.80
C ARG A 259 21.55 18.33 11.32
N ASP A 260 21.67 17.09 11.78
CA ASP A 260 21.84 16.80 13.21
C ASP A 260 23.19 17.30 13.75
N ALA A 261 24.24 17.30 12.93
CA ALA A 261 25.57 17.79 13.29
C ALA A 261 25.65 19.33 13.50
N VAL A 262 24.58 20.06 13.16
CA VAL A 262 24.45 21.51 13.36
C VAL A 262 23.57 21.84 14.57
N GLY A 263 22.66 20.94 14.98
CA GLY A 263 21.78 21.13 16.14
C GLY A 263 22.46 20.86 17.50
N ASP A 264 23.58 20.13 17.51
CA ASP A 264 24.39 19.83 18.71
C ASP A 264 25.56 20.82 18.93
N ARG A 265 25.53 22.01 18.33
CA ARG A 265 26.54 23.07 18.49
C ARG A 265 25.99 24.36 19.09
#